data_AF-A0A2G9SIU1-F1
#
_entry.id   AF-A0A2G9SIU1-F1
#
_cell.length_a   1.000
_cell.length_b   1.000
_cell.length_c   1.000
_cell.angle_alpha   90.00
_cell.angle_beta   90.00
_cell.angle_gamma   90.00
#
_symmetry.space_group_name_H-M   'P 1'
#
loop_
_entity.id
_entity.type
_entity.pdbx_description
1 polymer ?
#
loop_
_entity_poly.entity_id
_entity_poly.type
_entity_poly.pdbx_seq_one_letter_code
_entity_poly.pdbx_strand_id
1 'polypeptide(L)'
;MDCALLLLIYGLSGPSNVFFCIVMQISSVYKSLKTLPDEEKLTKLSTLKLRYFTPREIANLHGFPADFGFPEKITSKQRYRLLGNSLNVHIVARLITLLLQSH
;
A
#
# COMPACT_ATOMS: atom_id res chain seq x y z
N MET A 1 15.98 -0.28 15.47
CA MET A 1 16.08 0.61 14.28
C MET A 1 16.55 -0.25 13.12
N ASP A 2 15.80 -0.56 12.06
CA ASP A 2 14.49 -0.12 11.63
C ASP A 2 13.98 -1.13 10.58
N CYS A 3 13.04 -2.01 10.94
CA CYS A 3 12.32 -2.77 9.90
C CYS A 3 11.41 -1.85 9.08
N ALA A 4 11.09 -0.66 9.57
CA ALA A 4 10.44 0.42 8.82
C ALA A 4 11.30 0.96 7.66
N LEU A 5 12.63 0.79 7.74
CA LEU A 5 13.59 1.25 6.72
C LEU A 5 13.75 0.24 5.57
N LEU A 6 13.31 -1.02 5.73
CA LEU A 6 13.48 -2.03 4.69
C LEU A 6 12.53 -1.83 3.49
N LEU A 7 11.43 -1.10 3.67
CA LEU A 7 10.58 -0.62 2.56
C LEU A 7 11.09 0.67 1.90
N LEU A 8 12.01 1.39 2.55
CA LEU A 8 12.74 2.50 1.94
C LEU A 8 14.01 2.03 1.19
N ILE A 9 14.60 0.89 1.56
CA ILE A 9 15.92 0.43 1.05
C ILE A 9 15.86 -0.52 -0.16
N TYR A 10 14.84 -1.37 -0.34
CA TYR A 10 14.81 -2.32 -1.46
C TYR A 10 13.89 -1.90 -2.61
N GLY A 11 14.31 -0.88 -3.34
CA GLY A 11 13.68 -0.40 -4.57
C GLY A 11 12.92 -1.48 -5.35
N LEU A 12 11.59 -1.34 -5.38
CA LEU A 12 10.77 -1.96 -6.39
C LEU A 12 10.57 -0.92 -7.48
N SER A 13 11.24 -1.19 -8.60
CA SER A 13 11.10 -0.54 -9.89
C SER A 13 9.64 -0.20 -10.21
N GLY A 14 9.34 1.10 -10.26
CA GLY A 14 8.07 1.66 -10.74
C GLY A 14 7.20 2.28 -9.64
N PRO A 15 6.91 3.60 -9.67
CA PRO A 15 5.93 4.19 -8.79
C PRO A 15 4.53 3.68 -9.19
N SER A 16 4.08 2.58 -8.60
CA SER A 16 2.67 2.25 -8.58
C SER A 16 1.94 3.32 -7.76
N ASN A 17 1.18 4.20 -8.44
CA ASN A 17 0.51 5.39 -7.90
C ASN A 17 -0.28 5.16 -6.58
N VAL A 18 -0.78 3.94 -6.37
CA VAL A 18 -1.55 3.57 -5.16
C VAL A 18 -0.67 3.49 -3.92
N PHE A 19 0.52 2.91 -4.03
CA PHE A 19 1.46 2.82 -2.91
C PHE A 19 1.99 4.21 -2.53
N PHE A 20 2.19 5.08 -3.54
CA PHE A 20 2.57 6.48 -3.35
C PHE A 20 1.51 7.26 -2.56
N CYS A 21 0.21 7.05 -2.83
CA CYS A 21 -0.88 7.73 -2.12
C CYS A 21 -0.93 7.35 -0.62
N ILE A 22 -0.75 6.06 -0.30
CA ILE A 22 -0.71 5.59 1.10
C ILE A 22 0.50 6.19 1.84
N VAL A 23 1.66 6.25 1.18
CA VAL A 23 2.87 6.90 1.73
C VAL A 23 2.64 8.40 1.94
N MET A 24 1.93 9.09 1.05
CA MET A 24 1.60 10.52 1.19
C MET A 24 0.66 10.81 2.37
N GLN A 25 -0.36 9.98 2.58
CA GLN A 25 -1.27 10.11 3.73
C GLN A 25 -0.53 9.91 5.07
N ILE A 26 0.34 8.89 5.14
CA ILE A 26 1.19 8.65 6.32
C ILE A 26 2.17 9.81 6.54
N SER A 27 2.68 10.42 5.47
CA SER A 27 3.60 11.57 5.57
C SER A 27 2.97 12.78 6.25
N SER A 28 1.67 13.04 6.02
CA SER A 28 0.93 14.12 6.69
C SER A 28 0.84 13.88 8.21
N VAL A 29 0.47 12.66 8.61
CA VAL A 29 0.41 12.26 10.04
C VAL A 29 1.80 12.29 10.67
N TYR A 30 2.84 11.87 9.94
CA TYR A 30 4.23 11.92 10.41
C TYR A 30 4.74 13.36 10.60
N LYS A 31 4.31 14.31 9.75
CA LYS A 31 4.66 15.74 9.94
C LYS A 31 4.12 16.29 11.26
N SER A 32 2.90 15.91 11.64
CA SER A 32 2.30 16.26 12.93
C SER A 32 2.98 15.60 14.13
N LEU A 33 3.67 14.49 13.93
CA LEU A 33 4.51 13.84 14.96
C LEU A 33 5.90 14.48 15.07
N LYS A 34 6.42 15.06 13.98
CA LYS A 34 7.76 15.65 13.92
C LYS A 34 7.93 16.88 14.84
N THR A 35 6.83 17.55 15.17
CA THR A 35 6.78 18.73 16.05
C THR A 35 6.83 18.42 17.55
N LEU A 36 6.82 17.13 17.94
CA LEU A 36 6.89 16.71 19.35
C LEU A 36 8.36 16.44 19.80
N PRO A 37 8.65 16.41 21.11
CA PRO A 37 9.91 15.90 21.65
C PRO A 37 10.10 14.40 21.36
N ASP A 38 11.35 13.93 21.25
CA ASP A 38 11.66 12.57 20.76
C ASP A 38 11.17 11.44 21.68
N GLU A 39 11.13 11.66 23.00
CA GLU A 39 10.56 10.75 24.01
C GLU A 39 9.04 10.55 23.80
N GLU A 40 8.30 11.63 23.54
CA GLU A 40 6.85 11.56 23.28
C GLU A 40 6.52 10.95 21.93
N LYS A 41 7.40 11.11 20.92
CA LYS A 41 7.25 10.47 19.61
C LYS A 41 7.29 8.96 19.72
N LEU A 42 8.28 8.39 20.42
CA LEU A 42 8.40 6.94 20.56
C LEU A 42 7.20 6.36 21.31
N THR A 43 6.72 7.06 22.33
CA THR A 43 5.57 6.63 23.14
C THR A 43 4.25 6.69 22.35
N LYS A 44 4.04 7.72 21.52
CA LYS A 44 2.89 7.79 20.62
C LYS A 44 2.98 6.81 19.44
N LEU A 45 4.17 6.59 18.88
CA LEU A 45 4.34 5.61 17.79
C LEU A 45 4.17 4.18 18.28
N SER A 46 4.60 3.85 19.50
CA SER A 46 4.42 2.52 20.08
C SER A 46 2.95 2.23 20.40
N THR A 47 2.17 3.22 20.82
CA THR A 47 0.71 3.09 21.03
C THR A 47 -0.07 2.91 19.72
N LEU A 48 0.43 3.42 18.59
CA LEU A 48 -0.23 3.32 17.29
C LEU A 48 -0.21 1.92 16.66
N LYS A 49 0.51 0.94 17.26
CA LYS A 49 0.56 -0.48 16.82
C LYS A 49 0.63 -0.64 15.30
N LEU A 50 1.54 0.11 14.67
CA LEU A 50 1.70 0.11 13.22
C LEU A 50 2.09 -1.30 12.75
N ARG A 51 1.32 -1.83 11.81
CA ARG A 51 1.62 -3.09 11.13
C ARG A 51 1.53 -2.92 9.63
N TYR A 52 2.18 -3.82 8.90
CA TYR A 52 1.99 -3.93 7.47
C TYR A 52 0.58 -4.40 7.12
N PHE A 53 0.07 -3.89 6.01
CA PHE A 53 -1.12 -4.44 5.38
C PHE A 53 -0.82 -5.85 4.88
N THR A 54 -1.78 -6.75 5.07
CA THR A 54 -1.75 -8.09 4.51
C THR A 54 -2.00 -8.05 3.00
N PRO A 55 -1.64 -9.12 2.24
CA PRO A 55 -1.94 -9.17 0.81
C PRO A 55 -3.44 -9.04 0.51
N ARG A 56 -4.31 -9.52 1.41
CA ARG A 56 -5.76 -9.37 1.28
C ARG A 56 -6.18 -7.90 1.38
N GLU A 57 -5.67 -7.17 2.36
CA GLU A 57 -5.99 -5.75 2.54
C GLU A 57 -5.53 -4.92 1.34
N ILE A 58 -4.35 -5.21 0.80
CA ILE A 58 -3.85 -4.55 -0.42
C ILE A 58 -4.72 -4.89 -1.64
N ALA A 59 -5.20 -6.13 -1.76
CA ALA A 59 -6.13 -6.53 -2.83
C ALA A 59 -7.46 -5.75 -2.73
N ASN A 60 -8.00 -5.60 -1.52
CA ASN A 60 -9.22 -4.83 -1.29
C ASN A 60 -9.03 -3.35 -1.67
N LEU A 61 -7.87 -2.75 -1.35
CA LEU A 61 -7.53 -1.38 -1.75
C LEU A 61 -7.44 -1.20 -3.27
N HIS A 62 -7.01 -2.24 -4.00
CA HIS A 62 -7.04 -2.26 -5.46
C HIS A 62 -8.43 -2.57 -6.04
N GLY A 63 -9.42 -2.89 -5.20
CA GLY A 63 -10.77 -3.22 -5.63
C GLY A 63 -10.92 -4.63 -6.20
N PHE A 64 -10.03 -5.55 -5.85
CA PHE A 64 -10.24 -6.97 -6.16
C PHE A 64 -11.43 -7.53 -5.38
N PRO A 65 -12.16 -8.49 -5.95
CA PRO A 65 -13.31 -9.09 -5.27
C PRO A 65 -12.87 -9.99 -4.10
N ALA A 66 -13.79 -10.30 -3.18
CA ALA A 66 -13.48 -11.00 -1.93
C ALA A 66 -12.94 -12.43 -2.14
N ASP A 67 -13.37 -13.08 -3.21
CA ASP A 67 -12.98 -14.42 -3.66
C ASP A 67 -11.63 -14.44 -4.40
N PHE A 68 -11.08 -13.29 -4.78
CA PHE A 68 -9.75 -13.22 -5.40
C PHE A 68 -8.69 -13.83 -4.47
N GLY A 69 -7.97 -14.85 -4.92
CA GLY A 69 -6.98 -15.55 -4.10
C GLY A 69 -5.68 -15.81 -4.86
N PHE A 70 -4.60 -16.04 -4.12
CA PHE A 70 -3.35 -16.51 -4.72
C PHE A 70 -3.27 -18.03 -4.62
N PRO A 71 -2.71 -18.71 -5.64
CA PRO A 71 -2.38 -20.13 -5.54
C PRO A 71 -1.45 -20.40 -4.35
N GLU A 72 -1.54 -21.60 -3.77
CA GLU A 72 -0.74 -21.99 -2.60
C GLU A 72 0.77 -21.92 -2.85
N LYS A 73 1.19 -22.17 -4.09
CA LYS A 73 2.61 -22.15 -4.53
C LYS A 73 3.23 -20.76 -4.50
N ILE A 74 2.44 -19.69 -4.39
CA ILE A 74 2.93 -18.30 -4.43
C ILE A 74 3.30 -17.85 -3.01
N THR A 75 4.57 -17.53 -2.83
CA THR A 75 5.12 -17.01 -1.57
C THR A 75 4.56 -15.64 -1.22
N SER A 76 4.53 -15.28 0.07
CA SER A 76 4.07 -13.96 0.52
C SER A 76 4.78 -12.80 -0.18
N LYS A 77 6.10 -12.90 -0.39
CA LYS A 77 6.89 -11.88 -1.09
C LYS A 77 6.41 -11.68 -2.54
N GLN A 78 6.09 -12.76 -3.24
CA GLN A 78 5.55 -12.69 -4.59
C GLN A 78 4.15 -12.07 -4.61
N ARG A 79 3.29 -12.40 -3.63
CA ARG A 79 1.94 -11.78 -3.51
C ARG A 79 2.03 -10.27 -3.37
N TYR A 80 2.91 -9.77 -2.49
CA TYR A 80 3.13 -8.33 -2.34
C TYR A 80 3.63 -7.69 -3.65
N ARG A 81 4.57 -8.33 -4.35
CA ARG A 81 5.08 -7.83 -5.63
C ARG A 81 3.99 -7.78 -6.71
N LEU A 82 3.17 -8.82 -6.82
CA LEU A 82 2.08 -8.88 -7.80
C LEU A 82 1.02 -7.81 -7.53
N LEU A 83 0.64 -7.63 -6.27
CA LEU A 83 -0.35 -6.61 -5.89
C LEU A 83 0.19 -5.20 -6.06
N GLY A 84 1.45 -4.95 -5.67
CA GLY A 84 2.09 -3.65 -5.87
C GLY A 84 2.17 -3.26 -7.34
N ASN A 85 2.39 -4.23 -8.23
CA ASN A 85 2.43 -4.02 -9.68
C ASN A 85 1.04 -4.05 -10.35
N SER A 86 -0.03 -4.28 -9.59
CA SER A 86 -1.37 -4.37 -10.14
C SER A 86 -2.01 -3.00 -10.34
N LEU A 87 -3.10 -2.96 -11.10
CA LEU A 87 -3.90 -1.77 -11.31
C LEU A 87 -5.12 -1.78 -10.38
N ASN A 88 -5.65 -0.59 -10.09
CA ASN A 88 -6.92 -0.49 -9.39
C ASN A 88 -8.07 -0.88 -10.34
N VAL A 89 -8.82 -1.91 -9.98
CA VAL A 89 -9.90 -2.51 -10.77
C VAL A 89 -10.99 -1.48 -11.09
N HIS A 90 -11.30 -0.56 -10.16
CA HIS A 90 -12.34 0.46 -10.37
C HIS A 90 -11.92 1.47 -11.45
N ILE A 91 -10.65 1.89 -11.44
CA ILE A 91 -10.11 2.81 -12.43
C ILE A 91 -10.13 2.15 -13.82
N VAL A 92 -9.65 0.91 -13.91
CA VAL A 92 -9.63 0.16 -15.17
C VAL A 92 -11.04 -0.05 -15.71
N ALA A 93 -12.01 -0.43 -14.85
CA ALA A 93 -13.40 -0.58 -15.24
C ALA A 93 -13.98 0.72 -15.81
N ARG A 94 -13.67 1.88 -15.20
CA ARG A 94 -14.11 3.18 -15.71
C ARG A 94 -13.46 3.52 -17.06
N LEU A 95 -12.17 3.26 -17.23
CA LEU A 95 -11.46 3.50 -18.50
C LEU A 95 -12.06 2.66 -19.63
N ILE A 96 -12.30 1.37 -19.38
CA ILE A 96 -12.94 0.47 -20.37
C ILE A 96 -14.34 0.99 -20.73
N THR A 97 -15.13 1.40 -19.73
CA THR A 97 -16.47 1.95 -19.96
C THR A 97 -16.41 3.18 -20.88
N LEU A 98 -15.46 4.10 -20.65
CA LEU A 98 -15.29 5.29 -21.48
C LEU A 98 -14.88 4.94 -22.92
N LEU A 99 -13.94 3.99 -23.09
CA LEU A 99 -13.48 3.55 -24.42
C LEU A 99 -14.60 2.89 -25.23
N LEU A 100 -15.51 2.17 -24.56
CA LEU A 100 -16.64 1.51 -25.21
C LEU A 100 -17.83 2.46 -25.48
N GLN A 101 -17.93 3.58 -24.76
CA GLN A 101 -18.96 4.61 -24.98
C GLN A 101 -18.60 5.60 -26.08
N SER A 102 -17.34 5.67 -26.50
CA SER A 102 -16.86 6.57 -27.57
C SER A 102 -17.02 6.01 -28.99
N HIS A 103 -17.87 5.00 -29.19
CA HIS A 103 -18.19 4.36 -30.47
C HIS A 103 -19.71 4.26 -30.65
#